data_AF-A0A1V1HZ76-F1
#
_entry.id   AF-A0A1V1HZ76-F1
#
_cell.length_a   1.000
_cell.length_b   1.000
_cell.length_c   1.000
_cell.angle_alpha   90.00
_cell.angle_beta   90.00
_cell.angle_gamma   90.00
#
_symmetry.space_group_name_H-M   'P 1'
#
loop_
_entity.id
_entity.type
_entity.pdbx_description
1 polymer ?
#
loop_
_entity_poly.entity_id
_entity_poly.type
_entity_poly.pdbx_seq_one_letter_code
_entity_poly.pdbx_strand_id
1 'polypeptide(L)'
;MDEMKAYFFTIFKVFILLSSIFIIFTVIKYSRYKRKNNNLGMRGSSTILKRGENENKNKSYEVVDKYLTNEKVYKYDNGDLYKGEFINGKRQGFGICIFSNKERYEGIWKNDLMHSIGKYTYNNGCTYSGDFKNGVVEGIGTYTYKNNDIYKGHFINNKKEGKGVLYYKDGSKYIGMWKDNLKSGDGKLIKANGDKYIGEFFNDKINGKGEYIYSNGDKYIGEFKDNVFHGHGCYINANGDTYEGEYRYGLKKGYGILKSIGTTVYEGEFKDDLFEGRGRFIYKNEGKYEGDFKNGKRHGIGTYVCSLYKYIGEWKNDKKGKIGTYYLNSKVVIDTVIEGNILNGVYKANDEEKYINNIDLNSIEERELLENIEKYLNDNINHHNHFKNI
;
A
#
# COMPACT_ATOMS: atom_id res chain seq x y z
N MET A 1 -14.22 8.94 34.95
CA MET A 1 -12.89 8.29 34.95
C MET A 1 -12.86 7.09 35.89
N ASP A 2 -13.62 7.09 36.99
CA ASP A 2 -13.66 5.97 37.95
C ASP A 2 -14.50 4.76 37.49
N GLU A 3 -15.54 4.97 36.67
CA GLU A 3 -16.33 3.87 36.08
C GLU A 3 -15.52 3.00 35.11
N MET A 4 -14.63 3.59 34.30
CA MET A 4 -13.73 2.83 33.42
C MET A 4 -12.69 2.01 34.20
N LYS A 5 -12.21 2.52 35.34
CA LYS A 5 -11.30 1.77 36.22
C LYS A 5 -12.00 0.60 36.88
N ALA A 6 -13.26 0.78 37.32
CA ALA A 6 -14.09 -0.30 37.86
C ALA A 6 -14.39 -1.38 36.81
N TYR A 7 -14.65 -0.99 35.56
CA TYR A 7 -14.86 -1.94 34.46
C TYR A 7 -13.60 -2.76 34.14
N PHE A 8 -12.43 -2.11 34.07
CA PHE A 8 -11.15 -2.81 33.88
C PHE A 8 -10.81 -3.75 35.04
N PHE A 9 -11.04 -3.34 36.28
CA PHE A 9 -10.83 -4.20 37.45
C PHE A 9 -11.76 -5.41 37.45
N THR A 10 -12.99 -5.24 36.96
CA THR A 10 -13.97 -6.34 36.88
C THR A 10 -13.55 -7.34 35.80
N ILE A 11 -13.12 -6.88 34.62
CA ILE A 11 -12.58 -7.75 33.56
C ILE A 11 -11.32 -8.49 34.05
N PHE A 12 -10.44 -7.79 34.77
CA PHE A 12 -9.21 -8.40 35.30
C PHE A 12 -9.50 -9.46 36.36
N LYS A 13 -10.48 -9.23 37.25
CA LYS A 13 -10.93 -10.24 38.22
C LYS A 13 -11.57 -11.46 37.54
N VAL A 14 -12.37 -11.25 36.49
CA VAL A 14 -12.94 -12.34 35.68
C VAL A 14 -11.85 -13.14 34.97
N PHE A 15 -10.80 -12.48 34.45
CA PHE A 15 -9.67 -13.17 33.83
C PHE A 15 -8.86 -14.01 34.83
N ILE A 16 -8.62 -13.48 36.04
CA ILE A 16 -7.95 -14.22 37.10
C ILE A 16 -8.79 -15.44 37.52
N LEU A 17 -10.11 -15.27 37.69
CA LEU A 17 -11.02 -16.37 38.05
C LEU A 17 -11.12 -17.42 36.94
N LEU A 18 -11.14 -17.02 35.67
CA LEU A 18 -11.14 -17.97 34.54
C LEU A 18 -9.80 -18.71 34.41
N SER A 19 -8.67 -18.04 34.68
CA SER A 19 -7.35 -18.67 34.66
C SER A 19 -7.17 -19.69 35.79
N SER A 20 -7.71 -19.41 36.99
CA SER A 20 -7.64 -20.33 38.13
C SER A 20 -8.61 -21.50 37.99
N ILE A 21 -9.81 -21.29 37.43
CA ILE A 21 -10.72 -22.38 37.06
C ILE A 21 -10.09 -23.29 35.99
N PHE A 22 -9.41 -22.72 34.99
CA PHE A 22 -8.71 -23.50 33.95
C PHE A 22 -7.57 -24.36 34.53
N ILE A 23 -6.82 -23.83 35.50
CA ILE A 23 -5.78 -24.56 36.26
C ILE A 23 -6.40 -25.71 37.08
N ILE A 24 -7.54 -25.48 37.74
CA ILE A 24 -8.24 -26.53 38.50
C ILE A 24 -8.74 -27.64 37.57
N PHE A 25 -9.30 -27.31 36.40
CA PHE A 25 -9.72 -28.31 35.40
C PHE A 25 -8.53 -29.11 34.85
N THR A 26 -7.36 -28.50 34.68
CA THR A 26 -6.14 -29.21 34.25
C THR A 26 -5.62 -30.16 35.33
N VAL A 27 -5.64 -29.75 36.60
CA VAL A 27 -5.27 -30.62 37.75
C VAL A 27 -6.25 -31.79 37.90
N ILE A 28 -7.56 -31.57 37.71
CA ILE A 28 -8.58 -32.63 37.75
C ILE A 28 -8.41 -33.60 36.57
N LYS A 29 -8.09 -33.10 35.36
CA LYS A 29 -7.85 -33.95 34.19
C LYS A 29 -6.57 -34.79 34.35
N TYR A 30 -5.51 -34.20 34.92
CA TYR A 30 -4.25 -34.88 35.21
C TYR A 30 -4.40 -35.95 36.30
N SER A 31 -5.14 -35.67 37.39
CA SER A 31 -5.39 -36.65 38.45
C SER A 31 -6.24 -37.84 37.97
N ARG A 32 -7.23 -37.60 37.08
CA ARG A 32 -8.00 -38.68 36.42
C ARG A 32 -7.15 -39.52 35.46
N TYR A 33 -6.19 -38.92 34.76
CA TYR A 33 -5.23 -39.64 33.91
C TYR A 33 -4.30 -40.54 34.74
N LYS A 34 -3.74 -40.02 35.84
CA LYS A 34 -2.87 -40.79 36.75
C LYS A 34 -3.59 -41.98 37.40
N ARG A 35 -4.88 -41.82 37.72
CA ARG A 35 -5.71 -42.90 38.30
C ARG A 35 -6.03 -44.03 37.31
N LYS A 36 -6.03 -43.75 36.00
CA LYS A 36 -6.28 -44.75 34.94
C LYS A 36 -5.03 -45.60 34.62
N ASN A 37 -3.82 -45.06 34.84
CA ASN A 37 -2.56 -45.75 34.55
C ASN A 37 -2.00 -46.59 35.72
N ASN A 38 -2.55 -46.46 36.93
CA ASN A 38 -2.11 -47.27 38.08
C ASN A 38 -2.70 -48.70 38.12
N ASN A 39 -3.49 -49.11 37.12
CA ASN A 39 -4.19 -50.41 37.11
C ASN A 39 -3.69 -51.43 36.05
N LEU A 40 -2.47 -51.29 35.52
CA LEU A 40 -1.86 -52.33 34.69
C LEU A 40 -0.51 -52.79 35.27
N GLY A 41 -0.56 -53.92 35.97
CA GLY A 41 0.60 -54.62 36.51
C GLY A 41 1.30 -55.53 35.48
N MET A 42 2.62 -55.58 35.61
CA MET A 42 3.60 -56.65 35.33
C MET A 42 3.41 -57.67 34.19
N ARG A 43 4.47 -57.86 33.36
CA ARG A 43 5.23 -59.14 33.26
C ARG A 43 6.48 -59.09 32.36
N GLY A 44 7.62 -59.54 32.93
CA GLY A 44 8.76 -60.28 32.34
C GLY A 44 9.67 -59.60 31.30
N SER A 45 10.95 -59.94 31.10
CA SER A 45 12.01 -60.66 31.83
C SER A 45 13.33 -60.37 31.09
N SER A 46 14.45 -60.28 31.82
CA SER A 46 15.88 -60.49 31.48
C SER A 46 16.38 -60.32 30.02
N THR A 47 17.51 -59.65 29.73
CA THR A 47 18.88 -60.17 30.00
C THR A 47 19.97 -59.07 29.97
N ILE A 48 21.07 -59.39 30.63
CA ILE A 48 22.21 -58.62 31.13
C ILE A 48 23.21 -58.15 30.04
N LEU A 49 23.75 -56.93 30.19
CA LEU A 49 25.17 -56.63 29.99
C LEU A 49 25.63 -55.61 31.05
N LYS A 50 26.47 -56.06 31.99
CA LYS A 50 27.25 -55.21 32.91
C LYS A 50 28.55 -54.80 32.22
N ARG A 51 29.01 -53.56 32.44
CA ARG A 51 30.28 -53.20 33.12
C ARG A 51 30.68 -51.74 32.78
N GLY A 52 31.11 -50.99 33.79
CA GLY A 52 31.75 -49.68 33.63
C GLY A 52 31.32 -48.63 34.65
N GLU A 53 31.82 -48.77 35.89
CA GLU A 53 31.77 -47.73 36.93
C GLU A 53 32.60 -46.50 36.52
N ASN A 54 32.11 -45.30 36.82
CA ASN A 54 32.81 -44.44 37.78
C ASN A 54 31.94 -43.24 38.20
N GLU A 55 31.73 -43.15 39.50
CA GLU A 55 31.20 -41.99 40.19
C GLU A 55 32.19 -40.83 40.10
N ASN A 56 31.69 -39.60 39.95
CA ASN A 56 32.21 -38.52 40.77
C ASN A 56 31.14 -37.44 41.00
N LYS A 57 30.73 -37.36 42.28
CA LYS A 57 29.90 -36.31 42.86
C LYS A 57 30.71 -35.01 42.89
N ASN A 58 30.10 -33.90 42.50
CA ASN A 58 30.23 -32.60 43.17
C ASN A 58 29.08 -31.69 42.73
N LYS A 59 27.98 -31.74 43.50
CA LYS A 59 26.82 -30.86 43.35
C LYS A 59 26.96 -29.71 44.35
N SER A 60 27.27 -28.52 43.87
CA SER A 60 27.25 -27.29 44.67
C SER A 60 25.89 -26.61 44.52
N TYR A 61 25.18 -26.44 45.64
CA TYR A 61 23.93 -25.69 45.71
C TYR A 61 24.24 -24.29 46.25
N GLU A 62 23.97 -23.25 45.47
CA GLU A 62 23.91 -21.87 45.97
C GLU A 62 22.51 -21.30 45.73
N VAL A 63 21.96 -20.69 46.78
CA VAL A 63 20.66 -20.04 46.79
C VAL A 63 20.91 -18.54 46.70
N VAL A 64 20.50 -17.85 45.63
CA VAL A 64 19.89 -16.50 45.72
C VAL A 64 19.10 -16.20 44.43
N ASP A 65 17.77 -16.33 44.46
CA ASP A 65 16.87 -15.27 43.95
C ASP A 65 15.48 -15.41 44.60
N LYS A 66 14.89 -14.28 45.02
CA LYS A 66 13.86 -14.18 46.09
C LYS A 66 12.43 -14.63 45.67
N TYR A 67 12.29 -15.33 44.54
CA TYR A 67 11.02 -15.87 44.03
C TYR A 67 11.01 -17.41 43.88
N LEU A 68 12.02 -18.11 44.43
CA LEU A 68 12.26 -19.53 44.16
C LEU A 68 12.27 -20.43 45.41
N THR A 69 11.47 -20.11 46.42
CA THR A 69 11.43 -20.89 47.68
C THR A 69 10.74 -22.25 47.47
N ASN A 70 11.53 -23.34 47.53
CA ASN A 70 11.18 -24.76 47.70
C ASN A 70 11.40 -25.74 46.52
N GLU A 71 11.95 -25.33 45.38
CA GLU A 71 12.25 -26.24 44.25
C GLU A 71 13.70 -26.12 43.79
N LYS A 72 14.38 -27.26 43.55
CA LYS A 72 15.79 -27.31 43.13
C LYS A 72 15.96 -26.68 41.74
N VAL A 73 16.86 -25.69 41.65
CA VAL A 73 17.37 -25.17 40.37
C VAL A 73 18.52 -26.07 39.92
N TYR A 74 18.45 -26.55 38.68
CA TYR A 74 19.50 -27.33 38.04
C TYR A 74 20.40 -26.40 37.24
N LYS A 75 21.70 -26.39 37.57
CA LYS A 75 22.74 -25.68 36.83
C LYS A 75 23.46 -26.69 35.94
N TYR A 76 23.44 -26.47 34.64
CA TYR A 76 24.13 -27.29 33.65
C TYR A 76 25.56 -26.79 33.43
N ASP A 77 26.45 -27.66 32.93
CA ASP A 77 27.85 -27.35 32.68
C ASP A 77 28.02 -26.27 31.60
N ASN A 78 27.07 -26.16 30.67
CA ASN A 78 27.03 -25.10 29.67
C ASN A 78 26.60 -23.73 30.23
N GLY A 79 26.29 -23.64 31.53
CA GLY A 79 25.86 -22.42 32.21
C GLY A 79 24.35 -22.18 32.20
N ASP A 80 23.56 -23.06 31.58
CA ASP A 80 22.09 -22.96 31.62
C ASP A 80 21.57 -23.23 33.04
N LEU A 81 20.51 -22.53 33.41
CA LEU A 81 19.76 -22.74 34.64
C LEU A 81 18.38 -23.23 34.28
N TYR A 82 17.92 -24.32 34.91
CA TYR A 82 16.58 -24.85 34.72
C TYR A 82 15.88 -25.10 36.04
N LYS A 83 14.60 -24.77 36.06
CA LYS A 83 13.68 -25.12 37.13
C LYS A 83 12.40 -25.66 36.50
N GLY A 84 12.06 -26.91 36.79
CA GLY A 84 10.85 -27.53 36.26
C GLY A 84 10.87 -29.04 36.44
N GLU A 85 9.91 -29.71 35.80
CA GLU A 85 9.76 -31.16 35.94
C GLU A 85 10.81 -31.93 35.10
N PHE A 86 11.09 -33.15 35.54
CA PHE A 86 11.95 -34.11 34.84
C PHE A 86 11.25 -35.47 34.77
N ILE A 87 11.36 -36.14 33.63
CA ILE A 87 11.01 -37.55 33.48
C ILE A 87 12.19 -38.27 32.82
N ASN A 88 12.68 -39.35 33.44
CA ASN A 88 13.83 -40.14 32.97
C ASN A 88 15.08 -39.29 32.67
N GLY A 89 15.36 -38.30 33.54
CA GLY A 89 16.51 -37.41 33.40
C GLY A 89 16.37 -36.31 32.34
N LYS A 90 15.23 -36.24 31.63
CA LYS A 90 14.96 -35.22 30.60
C LYS A 90 13.98 -34.17 31.12
N ARG A 91 14.14 -32.92 30.72
CA ARG A 91 13.17 -31.84 30.97
C ARG A 91 11.84 -32.20 30.35
N GLN A 92 10.80 -32.11 31.14
CA GLN A 92 9.45 -32.50 30.80
C GLN A 92 8.46 -31.57 31.51
N GLY A 93 7.22 -31.47 31.04
CA GLY A 93 6.19 -30.71 31.75
C GLY A 93 6.50 -29.22 31.80
N PHE A 94 5.98 -28.49 32.78
CA PHE A 94 6.26 -27.06 32.86
C PHE A 94 7.66 -26.80 33.43
N GLY A 95 8.36 -25.82 32.84
CA GLY A 95 9.67 -25.40 33.34
C GLY A 95 10.14 -24.07 32.80
N ILE A 96 11.03 -23.44 33.56
CA ILE A 96 11.72 -22.20 33.25
C ILE A 96 13.18 -22.53 33.01
N CYS A 97 13.70 -22.14 31.83
CA CYS A 97 15.13 -22.21 31.53
C CYS A 97 15.67 -20.80 31.28
N ILE A 98 16.74 -20.43 31.97
CA ILE A 98 17.57 -19.27 31.65
C ILE A 98 18.82 -19.83 30.98
N PHE A 99 18.98 -19.55 29.71
CA PHE A 99 20.11 -20.01 28.93
C PHE A 99 21.37 -19.18 29.27
N SER A 100 22.54 -19.77 29.04
CA SER A 100 23.84 -19.12 29.25
C SER A 100 23.99 -17.79 28.51
N ASN A 101 23.34 -17.65 27.34
CA ASN A 101 23.25 -16.41 26.55
C ASN A 101 22.26 -15.36 27.11
N LYS A 102 21.72 -15.58 28.32
CA LYS A 102 20.73 -14.76 29.03
C LYS A 102 19.32 -14.77 28.44
N GLU A 103 19.06 -15.58 27.41
CA GLU A 103 17.70 -15.81 26.94
C GLU A 103 16.91 -16.64 27.95
N ARG A 104 15.59 -16.53 27.91
CA ARG A 104 14.72 -17.20 28.88
C ARG A 104 13.54 -17.85 28.19
N TYR A 105 13.33 -19.14 28.43
CA TYR A 105 12.10 -19.83 28.09
C TYR A 105 11.31 -20.17 29.35
N GLU A 106 10.00 -20.00 29.30
CA GLU A 106 9.04 -20.41 30.31
C GLU A 106 7.86 -21.08 29.61
N GLY A 107 7.70 -22.39 29.80
CA GLY A 107 6.67 -23.14 29.08
C GLY A 107 6.81 -24.65 29.23
N ILE A 108 6.12 -25.38 28.34
CA ILE A 108 6.11 -26.84 28.37
C ILE A 108 7.35 -27.41 27.69
N TRP A 109 7.98 -28.39 28.34
CA TRP A 109 9.10 -29.16 27.84
C TRP A 109 8.64 -30.58 27.51
N LYS A 110 9.23 -31.15 26.45
CA LYS A 110 9.05 -32.55 26.08
C LYS A 110 10.39 -33.11 25.60
N ASN A 111 10.94 -34.08 26.32
CA ASN A 111 12.22 -34.70 25.98
C ASN A 111 13.33 -33.66 25.72
N ASP A 112 13.52 -32.71 26.66
CA ASP A 112 14.50 -31.62 26.57
C ASP A 112 14.24 -30.54 25.52
N LEU A 113 13.13 -30.60 24.80
CA LEU A 113 12.76 -29.61 23.77
C LEU A 113 11.59 -28.74 24.23
N MET A 114 11.64 -27.45 23.89
CA MET A 114 10.51 -26.53 24.05
C MET A 114 9.32 -27.05 23.23
N HIS A 115 8.14 -27.06 23.83
CA HIS A 115 6.96 -27.70 23.26
C HIS A 115 5.67 -27.01 23.71
N SER A 116 4.60 -27.14 22.92
CA SER A 116 3.28 -26.55 23.21
C SER A 116 3.40 -25.07 23.59
N ILE A 117 2.59 -24.59 24.53
CA ILE A 117 2.56 -23.18 24.90
C ILE A 117 3.80 -22.81 25.72
N GLY A 118 4.43 -21.70 25.35
CA GLY A 118 5.49 -21.10 26.13
C GLY A 118 5.71 -19.62 25.80
N LYS A 119 6.60 -19.00 26.57
CA LYS A 119 7.12 -17.66 26.37
C LYS A 119 8.64 -17.70 26.27
N TYR A 120 9.18 -17.11 25.23
CA TYR A 120 10.62 -16.94 25.00
C TYR A 120 10.97 -15.46 25.04
N THR A 121 11.91 -15.08 25.90
CA THR A 121 12.50 -13.74 25.95
C THR A 121 13.90 -13.82 25.35
N TYR A 122 14.09 -13.11 24.25
CA TYR A 122 15.36 -13.04 23.53
C TYR A 122 16.30 -12.02 24.18
N ASN A 123 17.60 -12.17 23.97
CA ASN A 123 18.61 -11.28 24.56
C ASN A 123 18.52 -9.83 24.04
N ASN A 124 17.95 -9.65 22.86
CA ASN A 124 17.72 -8.36 22.23
C ASN A 124 16.49 -7.61 22.79
N GLY A 125 15.77 -8.21 23.73
CA GLY A 125 14.56 -7.65 24.36
C GLY A 125 13.26 -7.97 23.63
N CYS A 126 13.30 -8.67 22.48
CA CYS A 126 12.09 -9.21 21.88
C CYS A 126 11.51 -10.32 22.73
N THR A 127 10.20 -10.57 22.61
CA THR A 127 9.54 -11.70 23.26
C THR A 127 8.62 -12.42 22.29
N TYR A 128 8.59 -13.75 22.35
CA TYR A 128 7.58 -14.58 21.71
C TYR A 128 6.72 -15.26 22.76
N SER A 129 5.41 -15.31 22.56
CA SER A 129 4.47 -16.09 23.35
C SER A 129 3.54 -16.87 22.42
N GLY A 130 3.54 -18.20 22.49
CA GLY A 130 2.74 -19.02 21.59
C GLY A 130 3.19 -20.48 21.54
N ASP A 131 2.89 -21.13 20.43
CA ASP A 131 3.17 -22.54 20.17
C ASP A 131 4.64 -22.82 19.84
N PHE A 132 5.17 -23.85 20.49
CA PHE A 132 6.47 -24.46 20.23
C PHE A 132 6.30 -25.93 19.84
N LYS A 133 7.15 -26.42 18.94
CA LYS A 133 7.22 -27.83 18.59
C LYS A 133 8.67 -28.20 18.35
N ASN A 134 9.14 -29.26 19.01
CA ASN A 134 10.50 -29.78 18.89
C ASN A 134 11.60 -28.70 19.02
N GLY A 135 11.42 -27.75 19.94
CA GLY A 135 12.41 -26.70 20.20
C GLY A 135 12.32 -25.47 19.30
N VAL A 136 11.39 -25.44 18.34
CA VAL A 136 11.19 -24.27 17.46
C VAL A 136 9.82 -23.66 17.64
N VAL A 137 9.69 -22.38 17.29
CA VAL A 137 8.42 -21.67 17.19
C VAL A 137 7.65 -22.17 15.97
N GLU A 138 6.48 -22.78 16.20
CA GLU A 138 5.65 -23.40 15.17
C GLU A 138 4.19 -23.42 15.64
N GLY A 139 3.30 -22.78 14.87
CA GLY A 139 1.88 -22.61 15.23
C GLY A 139 1.49 -21.15 15.38
N ILE A 140 0.54 -20.84 16.25
CA ILE A 140 0.04 -19.47 16.46
C ILE A 140 0.82 -18.83 17.60
N GLY A 141 1.22 -17.57 17.42
CA GLY A 141 1.89 -16.83 18.48
C GLY A 141 1.84 -15.32 18.33
N THR A 142 2.32 -14.67 19.38
CA THR A 142 2.55 -13.23 19.44
C THR A 142 4.03 -12.98 19.58
N TYR A 143 4.61 -12.21 18.65
CA TYR A 143 5.98 -11.73 18.73
C TYR A 143 5.97 -10.23 18.98
N THR A 144 6.49 -9.81 20.14
CA THR A 144 6.68 -8.42 20.52
C THR A 144 8.12 -8.04 20.25
N TYR A 145 8.32 -7.05 19.39
CA TYR A 145 9.63 -6.52 19.04
C TYR A 145 10.12 -5.55 20.11
N LYS A 146 11.44 -5.31 20.15
CA LYS A 146 12.06 -4.33 21.07
C LYS A 146 11.47 -2.92 20.94
N ASN A 147 11.02 -2.53 19.75
CA ASN A 147 10.39 -1.24 19.49
C ASN A 147 8.89 -1.20 19.88
N ASN A 148 8.37 -2.24 20.53
CA ASN A 148 6.97 -2.46 20.88
C ASN A 148 6.01 -2.69 19.69
N ASP A 149 6.53 -2.94 18.48
CA ASP A 149 5.70 -3.52 17.43
C ASP A 149 5.26 -4.93 17.88
N ILE A 150 4.08 -5.36 17.42
CA ILE A 150 3.49 -6.64 17.81
C ILE A 150 3.01 -7.36 16.57
N TYR A 151 3.64 -8.49 16.25
CA TYR A 151 3.09 -9.45 15.29
C TYR A 151 2.23 -10.48 16.01
N LYS A 152 1.06 -10.79 15.45
CA LYS A 152 0.20 -11.90 15.85
C LYS A 152 -0.16 -12.72 14.63
N GLY A 153 0.15 -14.01 14.63
CA GLY A 153 -0.13 -14.84 13.47
C GLY A 153 0.54 -16.20 13.52
N HIS A 154 0.62 -16.80 12.35
CA HIS A 154 1.18 -18.13 12.16
C HIS A 154 2.70 -18.07 12.00
N PHE A 155 3.35 -19.10 12.55
CA PHE A 155 4.78 -19.33 12.43
C PHE A 155 5.06 -20.75 11.96
N ILE A 156 6.05 -20.89 11.09
CA ILE A 156 6.63 -22.18 10.67
C ILE A 156 8.15 -22.06 10.76
N ASN A 157 8.80 -22.98 11.48
CA ASN A 157 10.26 -23.01 11.63
C ASN A 157 10.87 -21.66 12.04
N ASN A 158 10.33 -21.03 13.09
CA ASN A 158 10.73 -19.70 13.59
C ASN A 158 10.48 -18.52 12.65
N LYS A 159 9.77 -18.70 11.53
CA LYS A 159 9.44 -17.62 10.59
C LYS A 159 7.95 -17.32 10.59
N LYS A 160 7.58 -16.04 10.45
CA LYS A 160 6.19 -15.62 10.18
C LYS A 160 5.79 -16.16 8.81
N GLU A 161 4.66 -16.85 8.75
CA GLU A 161 4.18 -17.56 7.55
C GLU A 161 2.66 -17.56 7.54
N GLY A 162 2.01 -17.47 6.38
CA GLY A 162 0.56 -17.46 6.26
C GLY A 162 -0.09 -16.19 6.83
N LYS A 163 -1.29 -16.31 7.41
CA LYS A 163 -2.05 -15.13 7.88
C LYS A 163 -1.46 -14.54 9.16
N GLY A 164 -1.34 -13.22 9.20
CA GLY A 164 -0.89 -12.51 10.39
C GLY A 164 -1.21 -11.02 10.37
N VAL A 165 -1.19 -10.44 11.57
CA VAL A 165 -1.39 -9.00 11.80
C VAL A 165 -0.15 -8.44 12.48
N LEU A 166 0.43 -7.40 11.90
CA LEU A 166 1.49 -6.61 12.54
C LEU A 166 0.92 -5.26 12.95
N TYR A 167 0.91 -5.01 14.24
CA TYR A 167 0.62 -3.72 14.84
C TYR A 167 1.94 -2.98 15.04
N TYR A 168 2.03 -1.77 14.52
CA TYR A 168 3.19 -0.92 14.69
C TYR A 168 2.96 0.05 15.86
N LYS A 169 4.04 0.42 16.56
CA LYS A 169 3.98 1.36 17.68
C LYS A 169 3.43 2.73 17.29
N ASP A 170 3.61 3.14 16.03
CA ASP A 170 3.09 4.41 15.50
C ASP A 170 1.56 4.43 15.33
N GLY A 171 0.88 3.29 15.49
CA GLY A 171 -0.56 3.12 15.26
C GLY A 171 -0.92 2.56 13.89
N SER A 172 0.05 2.42 12.99
CA SER A 172 -0.12 1.69 11.74
C SER A 172 -0.41 0.21 12.01
N LYS A 173 -1.05 -0.48 11.06
CA LYS A 173 -1.22 -1.93 11.09
C LYS A 173 -1.22 -2.56 9.70
N TYR A 174 -0.60 -3.72 9.59
CA TYR A 174 -0.69 -4.59 8.42
C TYR A 174 -1.49 -5.84 8.78
N ILE A 175 -2.43 -6.22 7.93
CA ILE A 175 -3.25 -7.43 8.05
C ILE A 175 -3.14 -8.17 6.73
N GLY A 176 -2.55 -9.35 6.69
CA GLY A 176 -2.40 -10.05 5.43
C GLY A 176 -1.56 -11.30 5.51
N MET A 177 -1.09 -11.70 4.34
CA MET A 177 -0.29 -12.89 4.14
C MET A 177 1.21 -12.61 4.36
N TRP A 178 1.91 -13.59 4.93
CA TRP A 178 3.33 -13.55 5.26
C TRP A 178 4.01 -14.76 4.64
N LYS A 179 5.24 -14.58 4.19
CA LYS A 179 6.11 -15.64 3.72
C LYS A 179 7.55 -15.31 4.10
N ASP A 180 8.24 -16.26 4.72
CA ASP A 180 9.65 -16.10 5.08
C ASP A 180 9.96 -14.79 5.85
N ASN A 181 9.09 -14.42 6.81
CA ASN A 181 9.14 -13.17 7.58
C ASN A 181 8.76 -11.87 6.86
N LEU A 182 8.44 -11.91 5.57
CA LEU A 182 8.09 -10.75 4.74
C LEU A 182 6.58 -10.73 4.45
N LYS A 183 6.00 -9.54 4.26
CA LYS A 183 4.64 -9.41 3.73
C LYS A 183 4.62 -9.92 2.28
N SER A 184 3.61 -10.70 1.94
CA SER A 184 3.49 -11.33 0.62
C SER A 184 2.02 -11.61 0.30
N GLY A 185 1.61 -11.67 -0.97
CA GLY A 185 0.23 -11.94 -1.35
C GLY A 185 -0.73 -10.86 -0.87
N ASP A 186 -2.01 -11.21 -0.72
CA ASP A 186 -3.04 -10.22 -0.36
C ASP A 186 -2.85 -9.66 1.05
N GLY A 187 -2.98 -8.35 1.17
CA GLY A 187 -2.90 -7.65 2.45
C GLY A 187 -3.58 -6.30 2.46
N LYS A 188 -3.77 -5.81 3.68
CA LYS A 188 -4.28 -4.49 3.99
C LYS A 188 -3.31 -3.77 4.91
N LEU A 189 -2.79 -2.64 4.47
CA LEU A 189 -1.98 -1.74 5.28
C LEU A 189 -2.83 -0.52 5.64
N ILE A 190 -2.92 -0.19 6.92
CA ILE A 190 -3.53 1.03 7.43
C ILE A 190 -2.41 1.80 8.12
N LYS A 191 -2.10 3.00 7.64
CA LYS A 191 -1.03 3.84 8.20
C LYS A 191 -1.59 4.74 9.29
N ALA A 192 -0.72 5.18 10.20
CA ALA A 192 -1.05 6.10 11.29
C ALA A 192 -1.60 7.45 10.79
N ASN A 193 -1.17 7.92 9.62
CA ASN A 193 -1.68 9.14 8.98
C ASN A 193 -3.11 8.99 8.40
N GLY A 194 -3.69 7.78 8.42
CA GLY A 194 -5.01 7.49 7.90
C GLY A 194 -5.04 6.89 6.49
N ASP A 195 -3.90 6.88 5.77
CA ASP A 195 -3.80 6.22 4.47
C ASP A 195 -4.07 4.72 4.59
N LYS A 196 -4.64 4.14 3.54
CA LYS A 196 -4.95 2.72 3.46
C LYS A 196 -4.50 2.17 2.12
N TYR A 197 -3.90 0.99 2.14
CA TYR A 197 -3.65 0.20 0.95
C TYR A 197 -4.32 -1.16 1.11
N ILE A 198 -4.96 -1.65 0.05
CA ILE A 198 -5.58 -2.96 -0.05
C ILE A 198 -5.14 -3.57 -1.37
N GLY A 199 -4.42 -4.67 -1.33
CA GLY A 199 -3.94 -5.33 -2.55
C GLY A 199 -2.77 -6.26 -2.29
N GLU A 200 -2.02 -6.51 -3.33
CA GLU A 200 -0.92 -7.47 -3.35
C GLU A 200 0.39 -6.91 -2.74
N PHE A 201 1.11 -7.79 -2.05
CA PHE A 201 2.44 -7.54 -1.50
C PHE A 201 3.44 -8.56 -2.05
N PHE A 202 4.67 -8.13 -2.26
CA PHE A 202 5.79 -9.01 -2.58
C PHE A 202 7.04 -8.51 -1.89
N ASN A 203 7.64 -9.36 -1.05
CA ASN A 203 8.85 -9.06 -0.27
C ASN A 203 8.77 -7.70 0.46
N ASP A 204 7.74 -7.55 1.32
CA ASP A 204 7.45 -6.33 2.10
C ASP A 204 6.99 -5.09 1.31
N LYS A 205 6.97 -5.15 -0.03
CA LYS A 205 6.59 -4.02 -0.88
C LYS A 205 5.21 -4.21 -1.50
N ILE A 206 4.47 -3.12 -1.65
CA ILE A 206 3.26 -3.05 -2.47
C ILE A 206 3.65 -3.36 -3.93
N ASN A 207 3.00 -4.37 -4.52
CA ASN A 207 3.26 -4.85 -5.88
C ASN A 207 1.97 -5.44 -6.45
N GLY A 208 1.86 -5.60 -7.77
CA GLY A 208 0.67 -6.21 -8.38
C GLY A 208 -0.53 -5.26 -8.31
N LYS A 209 -1.75 -5.79 -8.27
CA LYS A 209 -2.96 -4.97 -8.26
C LYS A 209 -3.33 -4.52 -6.86
N GLY A 210 -3.85 -3.30 -6.75
CA GLY A 210 -4.37 -2.81 -5.49
C GLY A 210 -5.08 -1.48 -5.56
N GLU A 211 -5.55 -1.06 -4.39
CA GLU A 211 -6.21 0.19 -4.13
C GLU A 211 -5.45 0.93 -3.02
N TYR A 212 -4.99 2.14 -3.31
CA TYR A 212 -4.44 3.06 -2.31
C TYR A 212 -5.44 4.20 -2.08
N ILE A 213 -5.89 4.37 -0.84
CA ILE A 213 -6.79 5.44 -0.39
C ILE A 213 -5.97 6.36 0.51
N TYR A 214 -5.81 7.60 0.09
CA TYR A 214 -5.10 8.62 0.85
C TYR A 214 -6.02 9.24 1.90
N SER A 215 -5.45 9.69 3.01
CA SER A 215 -6.20 10.35 4.08
C SER A 215 -6.85 11.67 3.64
N ASN A 216 -6.33 12.30 2.58
CA ASN A 216 -6.86 13.53 1.99
C ASN A 216 -8.08 13.29 1.08
N GLY A 217 -8.47 12.04 0.82
CA GLY A 217 -9.58 11.67 -0.05
C GLY A 217 -9.16 11.23 -1.47
N ASP A 218 -7.90 11.43 -1.86
CA ASP A 218 -7.39 10.90 -3.12
C ASP A 218 -7.40 9.36 -3.11
N LYS A 219 -7.49 8.76 -4.28
CA LYS A 219 -7.51 7.32 -4.46
C LYS A 219 -6.78 6.92 -5.74
N TYR A 220 -6.06 5.80 -5.69
CA TYR A 220 -5.52 5.12 -6.86
C TYR A 220 -5.97 3.67 -6.87
N ILE A 221 -6.47 3.20 -8.01
CA ILE A 221 -6.80 1.81 -8.27
C ILE A 221 -5.98 1.38 -9.49
N GLY A 222 -5.10 0.39 -9.35
CA GLY A 222 -4.31 -0.04 -10.49
C GLY A 222 -3.17 -0.97 -10.11
N GLU A 223 -2.21 -1.06 -11.02
CA GLU A 223 -1.00 -1.84 -10.80
C GLU A 223 0.07 -1.04 -10.03
N PHE A 224 0.89 -1.77 -9.29
CA PHE A 224 1.99 -1.27 -8.50
C PHE A 224 3.24 -2.09 -8.76
N LYS A 225 4.40 -1.43 -8.67
CA LYS A 225 5.71 -2.08 -8.67
C LYS A 225 6.59 -1.40 -7.65
N ASP A 226 7.15 -2.16 -6.71
CA ASP A 226 8.09 -1.67 -5.70
C ASP A 226 7.60 -0.41 -4.94
N ASN A 227 6.32 -0.39 -4.53
CA ASN A 227 5.62 0.71 -3.85
C ASN A 227 5.25 1.94 -4.69
N VAL A 228 5.44 1.93 -6.02
CA VAL A 228 5.03 3.03 -6.90
C VAL A 228 3.98 2.59 -7.90
N PHE A 229 3.16 3.54 -8.37
CA PHE A 229 2.21 3.31 -9.45
C PHE A 229 2.92 2.82 -10.72
N HIS A 230 2.35 1.82 -11.36
CA HIS A 230 2.90 1.19 -12.56
C HIS A 230 1.77 0.61 -13.40
N GLY A 231 2.05 0.20 -14.64
CA GLY A 231 1.07 -0.47 -15.49
C GLY A 231 -0.16 0.40 -15.74
N HIS A 232 -1.35 -0.19 -15.78
CA HIS A 232 -2.58 0.58 -15.92
C HIS A 232 -3.20 0.93 -14.56
N GLY A 233 -3.73 2.14 -14.45
CA GLY A 233 -4.40 2.57 -13.23
C GLY A 233 -5.33 3.77 -13.42
N CYS A 234 -6.21 3.96 -12.44
CA CYS A 234 -7.13 5.07 -12.31
C CYS A 234 -6.84 5.81 -11.01
N TYR A 235 -6.42 7.07 -11.14
CA TYR A 235 -6.27 8.01 -10.02
C TYR A 235 -7.47 8.94 -9.97
N ILE A 236 -8.01 9.13 -8.78
CA ILE A 236 -9.17 9.99 -8.49
C ILE A 236 -8.70 10.93 -7.38
N ASN A 237 -8.65 12.24 -7.63
CA ASN A 237 -8.33 13.19 -6.57
C ASN A 237 -9.56 13.48 -5.69
N ALA A 238 -9.36 14.13 -4.55
CA ALA A 238 -10.41 14.49 -3.61
C ALA A 238 -11.51 15.40 -4.21
N ASN A 239 -11.21 16.13 -5.30
CA ASN A 239 -12.17 16.96 -6.03
C ASN A 239 -12.99 16.16 -7.06
N GLY A 240 -12.68 14.88 -7.26
CA GLY A 240 -13.34 14.00 -8.23
C GLY A 240 -12.76 14.06 -9.64
N ASP A 241 -11.65 14.76 -9.86
CA ASP A 241 -10.93 14.68 -11.14
C ASP A 241 -10.27 13.30 -11.26
N THR A 242 -10.33 12.71 -12.44
CA THR A 242 -9.81 11.39 -12.72
C THR A 242 -8.70 11.41 -13.77
N TYR A 243 -7.71 10.54 -13.61
CA TYR A 243 -6.84 10.11 -14.68
C TYR A 243 -6.90 8.59 -14.77
N GLU A 244 -7.21 8.07 -15.95
CA GLU A 244 -7.17 6.64 -16.26
C GLU A 244 -6.21 6.40 -17.42
N GLY A 245 -5.17 5.60 -17.21
CA GLY A 245 -4.17 5.37 -18.25
C GLY A 245 -2.94 4.62 -17.74
N GLU A 246 -1.88 4.63 -18.54
CA GLU A 246 -0.63 3.97 -18.18
C GLU A 246 0.22 4.83 -17.21
N TYR A 247 0.95 4.14 -16.35
CA TYR A 247 1.91 4.68 -15.39
C TYR A 247 3.25 3.95 -15.52
N ARG A 248 4.34 4.71 -15.37
CA ARG A 248 5.69 4.14 -15.25
C ARG A 248 6.46 4.85 -14.15
N TYR A 249 6.65 4.13 -13.05
CA TYR A 249 7.38 4.60 -11.86
C TYR A 249 6.75 5.86 -11.24
N GLY A 250 5.43 5.87 -11.10
CA GLY A 250 4.68 6.97 -10.51
C GLY A 250 4.23 8.05 -11.48
N LEU A 251 4.79 8.11 -12.70
CA LEU A 251 4.48 9.14 -13.69
C LEU A 251 3.51 8.62 -14.75
N LYS A 252 2.59 9.47 -15.20
CA LYS A 252 1.69 9.17 -16.33
C LYS A 252 2.52 9.00 -17.60
N LYS A 253 2.22 7.96 -18.36
CA LYS A 253 2.90 7.63 -19.61
C LYS A 253 1.90 7.02 -20.58
N GLY A 254 2.26 6.90 -21.85
CA GLY A 254 1.46 6.16 -22.83
C GLY A 254 0.09 6.81 -23.03
N TYR A 255 -0.91 6.04 -23.42
CA TYR A 255 -2.25 6.59 -23.62
C TYR A 255 -2.99 6.75 -22.28
N GLY A 256 -3.77 7.83 -22.15
CA GLY A 256 -4.61 8.04 -20.98
C GLY A 256 -5.73 9.05 -21.21
N ILE A 257 -6.66 9.08 -20.25
CA ILE A 257 -7.80 9.99 -20.22
C ILE A 257 -7.78 10.74 -18.89
N LEU A 258 -7.62 12.05 -18.94
CA LEU A 258 -7.74 12.97 -17.82
C LEU A 258 -9.12 13.65 -17.88
N LYS A 259 -9.91 13.57 -16.82
CA LYS A 259 -11.22 14.23 -16.71
C LYS A 259 -11.24 15.09 -15.47
N SER A 260 -11.47 16.39 -15.61
CA SER A 260 -11.94 17.22 -14.49
C SER A 260 -13.45 17.14 -14.38
N ILE A 261 -13.99 17.27 -13.17
CA ILE A 261 -15.43 17.09 -12.94
C ILE A 261 -16.26 17.99 -13.89
N GLY A 262 -17.05 17.34 -14.76
CA GLY A 262 -18.07 17.95 -15.60
C GLY A 262 -17.66 18.80 -16.80
N THR A 263 -16.36 19.07 -17.09
CA THR A 263 -16.05 20.07 -18.14
C THR A 263 -14.78 19.85 -18.95
N THR A 264 -13.65 19.53 -18.33
CA THR A 264 -12.37 19.41 -19.04
C THR A 264 -12.01 17.96 -19.24
N VAL A 265 -11.74 17.56 -20.48
CA VAL A 265 -11.34 16.18 -20.82
C VAL A 265 -10.15 16.23 -21.75
N TYR A 266 -9.05 15.58 -21.37
CA TYR A 266 -7.98 15.25 -22.30
C TYR A 266 -7.93 13.74 -22.50
N GLU A 267 -7.80 13.33 -23.75
CA GLU A 267 -7.63 11.94 -24.16
C GLU A 267 -6.48 11.90 -25.18
N GLY A 268 -5.39 11.20 -24.87
CA GLY A 268 -4.21 11.19 -25.72
C GLY A 268 -2.96 10.62 -25.05
N GLU A 269 -1.81 10.85 -25.67
CA GLU A 269 -0.53 10.38 -25.19
C GLU A 269 0.05 11.26 -24.06
N PHE A 270 0.69 10.61 -23.09
CA PHE A 270 1.38 11.21 -21.96
C PHE A 270 2.84 10.81 -21.97
N LYS A 271 3.70 11.76 -21.59
CA LYS A 271 5.10 11.53 -21.30
C LYS A 271 5.47 12.28 -20.03
N ASP A 272 5.72 11.50 -18.98
CA ASP A 272 6.20 11.99 -17.69
C ASP A 272 5.29 13.12 -17.16
N ASP A 273 3.98 12.81 -17.06
CA ASP A 273 2.87 13.69 -16.65
C ASP A 273 2.43 14.79 -17.63
N LEU A 274 3.14 14.99 -18.74
CA LEU A 274 2.81 15.99 -19.75
C LEU A 274 2.07 15.39 -20.94
N PHE A 275 1.13 16.13 -21.52
CA PHE A 275 0.56 15.78 -22.82
C PHE A 275 1.66 15.78 -23.89
N GLU A 276 1.70 14.72 -24.68
CA GLU A 276 2.68 14.48 -25.73
C GLU A 276 1.94 13.84 -26.92
N GLY A 277 2.55 13.82 -28.10
CA GLY A 277 2.00 13.07 -29.24
C GLY A 277 0.61 13.56 -29.66
N ARG A 278 -0.25 12.66 -30.16
CA ARG A 278 -1.60 13.02 -30.58
C ARG A 278 -2.57 12.96 -29.40
N GLY A 279 -3.50 13.91 -29.36
CA GLY A 279 -4.57 13.90 -28.39
C GLY A 279 -5.74 14.81 -28.75
N ARG A 280 -6.79 14.67 -27.96
CA ARG A 280 -8.00 15.47 -28.01
C ARG A 280 -8.23 16.12 -26.65
N PHE A 281 -8.45 17.43 -26.64
CA PHE A 281 -8.71 18.22 -25.45
C PHE A 281 -10.05 18.94 -25.58
N ILE A 282 -10.96 18.70 -24.65
CA ILE A 282 -12.22 19.43 -24.47
C ILE A 282 -12.02 20.38 -23.30
N TYR A 283 -12.14 21.67 -23.58
CA TYR A 283 -11.96 22.75 -22.60
C TYR A 283 -13.25 23.03 -21.85
N LYS A 284 -13.14 23.73 -20.72
CA LYS A 284 -14.28 24.13 -19.90
C LYS A 284 -15.32 24.99 -20.64
N ASN A 285 -14.88 25.77 -21.63
CA ASN A 285 -15.74 26.57 -22.49
C ASN A 285 -16.28 25.80 -23.70
N GLU A 286 -16.28 24.46 -23.64
CA GLU A 286 -16.69 23.53 -24.70
C GLU A 286 -15.85 23.56 -25.99
N GLY A 287 -14.82 24.42 -26.03
CA GLY A 287 -13.82 24.39 -27.09
C GLY A 287 -13.18 23.01 -27.18
N LYS A 288 -12.78 22.59 -28.37
CA LYS A 288 -12.17 21.28 -28.63
C LYS A 288 -10.91 21.49 -29.43
N TYR A 289 -9.82 20.87 -29.01
CA TYR A 289 -8.60 20.74 -29.81
C TYR A 289 -8.35 19.27 -30.11
N GLU A 290 -7.97 18.94 -31.33
CA GLU A 290 -7.51 17.62 -31.73
C GLU A 290 -6.27 17.78 -32.61
N GLY A 291 -5.15 17.23 -32.21
CA GLY A 291 -3.88 17.43 -32.91
C GLY A 291 -2.68 17.01 -32.08
N ASP A 292 -1.50 17.49 -32.47
CA ASP A 292 -0.27 17.16 -31.77
C ASP A 292 -0.09 18.02 -30.50
N PHE A 293 0.55 17.43 -29.50
CA PHE A 293 0.97 18.02 -28.24
C PHE A 293 2.46 17.79 -28.03
N LYS A 294 3.11 18.76 -27.40
CA LYS A 294 4.51 18.66 -26.98
C LYS A 294 4.71 19.38 -25.67
N ASN A 295 5.25 18.67 -24.66
CA ASN A 295 5.46 19.20 -23.32
C ASN A 295 4.21 19.88 -22.72
N GLY A 296 3.03 19.26 -22.89
CA GLY A 296 1.77 19.76 -22.34
C GLY A 296 1.07 20.84 -23.17
N LYS A 297 1.64 21.27 -24.30
CA LYS A 297 1.12 22.37 -25.12
C LYS A 297 0.72 21.90 -26.51
N ARG A 298 -0.28 22.55 -27.11
CA ARG A 298 -0.64 22.33 -28.52
C ARG A 298 0.56 22.62 -29.42
N HIS A 299 0.81 21.73 -30.36
CA HIS A 299 1.95 21.75 -31.25
C HIS A 299 1.59 21.11 -32.60
N GLY A 300 2.49 21.20 -33.59
CA GLY A 300 2.33 20.48 -34.86
C GLY A 300 1.08 20.90 -35.61
N ILE A 301 0.37 19.95 -36.21
CA ILE A 301 -0.88 20.21 -36.93
C ILE A 301 -2.06 19.86 -36.02
N GLY A 302 -3.05 20.75 -35.96
CA GLY A 302 -4.21 20.55 -35.11
C GLY A 302 -5.44 21.30 -35.58
N THR A 303 -6.59 20.72 -35.22
CA THR A 303 -7.92 21.31 -35.40
C THR A 303 -8.41 21.85 -34.06
N TYR A 304 -8.76 23.13 -34.02
CA TYR A 304 -9.48 23.73 -32.90
C TYR A 304 -10.91 24.07 -33.32
N VAL A 305 -11.89 23.79 -32.48
CA VAL A 305 -13.31 24.10 -32.70
C VAL A 305 -13.83 24.81 -31.46
N CYS A 306 -14.47 25.96 -31.63
CA CYS A 306 -15.25 26.63 -30.60
C CYS A 306 -16.64 26.98 -31.14
N SER A 307 -17.44 27.73 -30.37
CA SER A 307 -18.78 28.15 -30.79
C SER A 307 -18.78 29.09 -32.00
N LEU A 308 -17.67 29.77 -32.28
CA LEU A 308 -17.56 30.80 -33.32
C LEU A 308 -16.94 30.27 -34.60
N TYR A 309 -15.93 29.40 -34.49
CA TYR A 309 -15.17 28.95 -35.65
C TYR A 309 -14.52 27.59 -35.44
N LYS A 310 -14.10 26.99 -36.56
CA LYS A 310 -13.13 25.91 -36.61
C LYS A 310 -11.84 26.43 -37.25
N TYR A 311 -10.69 26.16 -36.64
CA TYR A 311 -9.36 26.44 -37.18
C TYR A 311 -8.63 25.14 -37.43
N ILE A 312 -8.03 24.97 -38.60
CA ILE A 312 -7.12 23.86 -38.93
C ILE A 312 -5.79 24.46 -39.32
N GLY A 313 -4.70 24.10 -38.65
CA GLY A 313 -3.40 24.64 -39.04
C GLY A 313 -2.27 24.24 -38.13
N GLU A 314 -1.15 24.92 -38.31
CA GLU A 314 0.02 24.77 -37.45
C GLU A 314 -0.24 25.35 -36.05
N TRP A 315 0.42 24.76 -35.06
CA TRP A 315 0.45 25.17 -33.67
C TRP A 315 1.88 25.11 -33.13
N LYS A 316 2.25 26.09 -32.31
CA LYS A 316 3.54 26.15 -31.63
C LYS A 316 3.36 26.72 -30.23
N ASN A 317 3.45 25.86 -29.22
CA ASN A 317 3.38 26.23 -27.80
C ASN A 317 2.08 26.98 -27.47
N ASP A 318 0.95 26.37 -27.83
CA ASP A 318 -0.41 26.93 -27.67
C ASP A 318 -0.77 28.13 -28.52
N LYS A 319 0.15 28.63 -29.35
CA LYS A 319 -0.13 29.67 -30.34
C LYS A 319 -0.34 29.05 -31.72
N LYS A 320 -1.16 29.70 -32.55
CA LYS A 320 -1.29 29.37 -33.97
C LYS A 320 0.06 29.57 -34.66
N GLY A 321 0.45 28.63 -35.52
CA GLY A 321 1.70 28.60 -36.26
C GLY A 321 1.62 29.42 -37.55
N LYS A 322 2.51 29.15 -38.51
CA LYS A 322 2.67 30.04 -39.68
C LYS A 322 1.47 29.98 -40.61
N ILE A 323 0.83 28.83 -40.75
CA ILE A 323 -0.26 28.62 -41.70
C ILE A 323 -1.47 27.98 -41.03
N GLY A 324 -2.65 28.37 -41.47
CA GLY A 324 -3.90 27.73 -41.06
C GLY A 324 -5.13 28.29 -41.77
N THR A 325 -6.24 27.59 -41.64
CA THR A 325 -7.51 27.91 -42.28
C THR A 325 -8.61 28.02 -41.23
N TYR A 326 -9.35 29.13 -41.26
CA TYR A 326 -10.55 29.33 -40.47
C TYR A 326 -11.78 28.93 -41.28
N TYR A 327 -12.72 28.26 -40.61
CA TYR A 327 -14.04 27.93 -41.10
C TYR A 327 -15.04 28.57 -40.12
N LEU A 328 -15.74 29.59 -40.59
CA LEU A 328 -16.73 30.33 -39.81
C LEU A 328 -18.11 29.67 -39.90
N ASN A 329 -19.01 30.00 -38.98
CA ASN A 329 -20.37 29.45 -38.98
C ASN A 329 -21.16 29.86 -40.24
N SER A 330 -20.82 31.02 -40.82
CA SER A 330 -21.33 31.51 -42.10
C SER A 330 -20.85 30.74 -43.33
N LYS A 331 -20.06 29.65 -43.15
CA LYS A 331 -19.38 28.87 -44.21
C LYS A 331 -18.25 29.63 -44.94
N VAL A 332 -17.89 30.83 -44.47
CA VAL A 332 -16.71 31.51 -44.98
C VAL A 332 -15.45 30.78 -44.53
N VAL A 333 -14.54 30.60 -45.50
CA VAL A 333 -13.25 29.97 -45.33
C VAL A 333 -12.17 31.03 -45.51
N ILE A 334 -11.28 31.16 -44.54
CA ILE A 334 -10.18 32.13 -44.54
C ILE A 334 -8.86 31.38 -44.43
N ASP A 335 -8.08 31.36 -45.50
CA ASP A 335 -6.71 30.85 -45.46
C ASP A 335 -5.80 31.94 -44.91
N THR A 336 -4.94 31.61 -43.94
CA THR A 336 -4.15 32.59 -43.20
C THR A 336 -2.67 32.24 -43.16
N VAL A 337 -1.85 33.29 -43.18
CA VAL A 337 -0.42 33.25 -42.91
C VAL A 337 -0.13 34.16 -41.72
N ILE A 338 0.53 33.62 -40.70
CA ILE A 338 0.91 34.33 -39.48
C ILE A 338 2.42 34.48 -39.44
N GLU A 339 2.89 35.72 -39.41
CA GLU A 339 4.31 36.07 -39.26
C GLU A 339 4.53 36.83 -37.95
N GLY A 340 5.17 36.18 -36.97
CA GLY A 340 5.25 36.71 -35.62
C GLY A 340 3.88 36.68 -34.93
N ASN A 341 3.28 37.85 -34.75
CA ASN A 341 1.89 38.00 -34.26
C ASN A 341 0.97 38.64 -35.31
N ILE A 342 1.48 38.88 -36.52
CA ILE A 342 0.71 39.52 -37.59
C ILE A 342 0.03 38.44 -38.43
N LEU A 343 -1.29 38.49 -38.50
CA LEU A 343 -2.12 37.63 -39.34
C LEU A 343 -2.47 38.36 -40.64
N ASN A 344 -2.19 37.68 -41.75
CA ASN A 344 -2.73 38.01 -43.06
C ASN A 344 -3.62 36.84 -43.51
N GLY A 345 -4.68 37.10 -44.27
CA GLY A 345 -5.58 36.08 -44.74
C GLY A 345 -6.29 36.43 -46.04
N VAL A 346 -6.79 35.39 -46.70
CA VAL A 346 -7.55 35.48 -47.95
C VAL A 346 -8.85 34.69 -47.78
N TYR A 347 -9.97 35.27 -48.22
CA TYR A 347 -11.27 34.62 -48.23
C TYR A 347 -12.02 34.96 -49.52
N LYS A 348 -12.99 34.13 -49.90
CA LYS A 348 -13.85 34.40 -51.06
C LYS A 348 -15.19 34.99 -50.61
N ALA A 349 -15.62 36.06 -51.27
CA ALA A 349 -16.95 36.64 -51.11
C ALA A 349 -17.49 37.07 -52.47
N ASN A 350 -18.69 36.59 -52.83
CA ASN A 350 -19.32 36.84 -54.14
C ASN A 350 -18.41 36.48 -55.32
N ASP A 351 -17.74 35.32 -55.23
CA ASP A 351 -16.76 34.82 -56.22
C ASP A 351 -15.50 35.69 -56.42
N GLU A 352 -15.32 36.75 -55.62
CA GLU A 352 -14.10 37.57 -55.57
C GLU A 352 -13.23 37.23 -54.36
N GLU A 353 -11.91 37.26 -54.55
CA GLU A 353 -10.96 37.14 -53.45
C GLU A 353 -10.83 38.46 -52.69
N LYS A 354 -10.96 38.37 -51.37
CA LYS A 354 -10.80 39.48 -50.43
C LYS A 354 -9.65 39.18 -49.48
N TYR A 355 -8.95 40.23 -49.07
CA TYR A 355 -7.72 40.15 -48.28
C TYR A 355 -7.92 40.79 -46.91
N ILE A 356 -7.34 40.16 -45.91
CA ILE A 356 -7.24 40.63 -44.52
C ILE A 356 -5.75 40.80 -44.26
N ASN A 357 -5.29 41.99 -43.91
CA ASN A 357 -3.86 42.26 -43.77
C ASN A 357 -3.55 42.93 -42.42
N ASN A 358 -2.33 42.67 -41.92
CA ASN A 358 -1.72 43.38 -40.79
C ASN A 358 -2.49 43.31 -39.46
N ILE A 359 -3.15 42.19 -39.17
CA ILE A 359 -3.84 42.02 -37.89
C ILE A 359 -2.85 41.58 -36.82
N ASP A 360 -2.58 42.44 -35.83
CA ASP A 360 -1.83 42.02 -34.65
C ASP A 360 -2.74 41.23 -33.69
N LEU A 361 -2.43 39.95 -33.53
CA LEU A 361 -3.13 39.01 -32.66
C LEU A 361 -3.01 39.38 -31.16
N ASN A 362 -2.20 40.37 -30.78
CA ASN A 362 -2.17 40.90 -29.41
C ASN A 362 -3.00 42.16 -29.22
N SER A 363 -3.30 42.90 -30.29
CA SER A 363 -3.96 44.21 -30.20
C SER A 363 -5.47 44.13 -30.32
N ILE A 364 -5.99 43.09 -30.98
CA ILE A 364 -7.41 42.82 -31.16
C ILE A 364 -7.67 41.39 -30.68
N GLU A 365 -8.71 41.20 -29.87
CA GLU A 365 -9.16 39.85 -29.57
C GLU A 365 -9.60 39.21 -30.89
N GLU A 366 -8.94 38.12 -31.28
CA GLU A 366 -9.25 37.35 -32.49
C GLU A 366 -10.75 37.08 -32.67
N ARG A 367 -11.47 36.92 -31.56
CA ARG A 367 -12.93 36.82 -31.53
C ARG A 367 -13.63 38.03 -32.16
N GLU A 368 -13.25 39.24 -31.78
CA GLU A 368 -13.84 40.49 -32.26
C GLU A 368 -13.62 40.64 -33.77
N LEU A 369 -12.43 40.28 -34.27
CA LEU A 369 -12.16 40.23 -35.70
C LEU A 369 -13.14 39.32 -36.44
N LEU A 370 -13.28 38.08 -35.97
CA LEU A 370 -14.11 37.08 -36.64
C LEU A 370 -15.59 37.47 -36.58
N GLU A 371 -16.06 38.02 -35.45
CA GLU A 371 -17.41 38.57 -35.31
C GLU A 371 -17.65 39.75 -36.26
N ASN A 372 -16.66 40.64 -36.46
CA ASN A 372 -16.75 41.73 -37.42
C ASN A 372 -16.82 41.24 -38.87
N ILE A 373 -16.06 40.20 -39.22
CA ILE A 373 -16.13 39.56 -40.55
C ILE A 373 -17.52 38.94 -40.73
N GLU A 374 -18.02 38.18 -39.76
CA GLU A 374 -19.37 37.58 -39.81
C GLU A 374 -20.46 38.65 -39.93
N LYS A 375 -20.37 39.74 -39.15
CA LYS A 375 -21.30 40.86 -39.24
C LYS A 375 -21.30 41.50 -40.62
N TYR A 376 -20.13 41.81 -41.17
CA TYR A 376 -20.02 42.38 -42.51
C TYR A 376 -20.65 41.49 -43.60
N LEU A 377 -20.45 40.18 -43.50
CA LEU A 377 -21.02 39.22 -44.45
C LEU A 377 -22.55 39.16 -44.34
N ASN A 378 -23.08 39.20 -43.12
CA ASN A 378 -24.53 39.24 -42.87
C ASN A 378 -25.16 40.56 -43.34
N ASP A 379 -24.47 41.69 -43.13
CA ASP A 379 -24.96 43.01 -43.52
C ASP A 379 -24.97 43.18 -45.05
N ASN A 380 -23.99 42.62 -45.78
CA ASN A 380 -23.97 42.68 -47.26
C ASN A 380 -24.88 41.69 -47.97
N ILE A 381 -25.50 40.75 -47.25
CA ILE A 381 -26.66 40.01 -47.77
C ILE A 381 -27.91 40.92 -47.79
N ASN A 382 -27.92 42.02 -47.02
CA ASN A 382 -29.06 42.93 -46.92
C ASN A 382 -28.84 44.35 -47.44
N HIS A 383 -27.63 44.92 -47.47
CA HIS A 383 -27.36 46.21 -48.13
C HIS A 383 -25.85 46.39 -48.44
N HIS A 384 -25.54 46.85 -49.66
CA HIS A 384 -24.20 47.27 -50.07
C HIS A 384 -23.60 48.29 -49.09
N ASN A 385 -22.48 47.96 -48.43
CA ASN A 385 -21.57 48.96 -47.91
C ASN A 385 -20.10 48.49 -47.89
N HIS A 386 -19.22 49.39 -48.35
CA HIS A 386 -17.77 49.21 -48.45
C HIS A 386 -17.09 49.08 -47.07
N PHE A 387 -16.18 48.11 -46.94
CA PHE A 387 -15.13 48.13 -45.91
C PHE A 387 -14.23 49.35 -46.16
N LYS A 388 -14.15 50.28 -45.20
CA LYS A 388 -13.09 51.31 -45.15
C LYS A 388 -12.18 50.99 -43.97
N ASN A 389 -10.94 50.66 -44.30
CA ASN A 389 -9.70 50.67 -43.51
C ASN A 389 -9.84 50.67 -41.97
N ILE A 390 -9.43 49.55 -41.37
CA ILE A 390 -8.86 49.52 -40.01
C ILE A 390 -7.39 49.12 -40.16
#